data_AF-A0A1F8G3G0-F1
#
_entry.id   AF-A0A1F8G3G0-F1
#
_cell.length_a   1.000
_cell.length_b   1.000
_cell.length_c   1.000
_cell.angle_alpha   90.00
_cell.angle_beta   90.00
_cell.angle_gamma   90.00
#
_symmetry.space_group_name_H-M   'P 1'
#
loop_
_entity.id
_entity.type
_entity.pdbx_description
1 polymer ?
#
loop_
_entity_poly.entity_id
_entity_poly.type
_entity_poly.pdbx_seq_one_letter_code
_entity_poly.pdbx_strand_id
1 'polypeptide(L)'
;MNKTLRQLIQEAKEFGLSSEERNAGKASLRLFVKTHPLSEKGFWYSFRLVMLRPASLSLVLVLLFGVGTTLAAENTLPGDTLYPVKVRVNEPIQSWLYFSEQSRADRDALLASRRLEEAEELATQDRLDVTTAKQVEANFQAQIDRTQARIAKFSDSDAKAGADVAINLETSLRVHDRILLNIASSSQGDAKLQIESLLDKVRASTKRAAKDRNREEGEVKIQNKPSVQLAAEGRMPAAQNVISEVENLIGVKSSQLGVAATTQAKTRLDIATVFFSDGQAKLKTGAYAEAFTLFGQARATAQEAKLLIEAKGRLEKKTETVTTTAPASSPVVTNANGGERENNGEVDNKSGRGFMRNNLKIDLGP
;
A
#
# COMPACT_ATOMS: atom_id res chain seq x y z
N MET A 1 -68.72 -41.69 -4.67
CA MET A 1 -68.22 -42.12 -6.00
C MET A 1 -69.37 -42.00 -6.99
N ASN A 2 -69.29 -41.07 -7.93
CA ASN A 2 -70.41 -40.67 -8.81
C ASN A 2 -70.81 -41.79 -9.78
N LYS A 3 -72.12 -41.92 -10.02
CA LYS A 3 -72.76 -42.97 -10.85
C LYS A 3 -72.20 -43.02 -12.28
N THR A 4 -71.77 -41.87 -12.78
CA THR A 4 -71.13 -41.68 -14.09
C THR A 4 -69.78 -42.39 -14.23
N LEU A 5 -68.95 -42.40 -13.17
CA LEU A 5 -67.63 -43.04 -13.21
C LEU A 5 -67.74 -44.57 -13.27
N ARG A 6 -68.78 -45.16 -12.67
CA ARG A 6 -69.01 -46.61 -12.73
C ARG A 6 -69.45 -47.07 -14.12
N GLN A 7 -70.29 -46.29 -14.81
CA GLN A 7 -70.68 -46.60 -16.20
C GLN A 7 -69.48 -46.55 -17.14
N LEU A 8 -68.63 -45.55 -17.01
CA LEU A 8 -67.44 -45.36 -17.86
C LEU A 8 -66.42 -46.52 -17.71
N ILE A 9 -66.25 -47.05 -16.50
CA ILE A 9 -65.40 -48.22 -16.23
C ILE A 9 -66.04 -49.51 -16.77
N GLN A 10 -67.37 -49.58 -16.85
CA GLN A 10 -68.09 -50.74 -17.40
C GLN A 10 -67.99 -50.77 -18.93
N GLU A 11 -68.18 -49.64 -19.61
CA GLU A 11 -67.96 -49.52 -21.07
C GLU A 11 -66.50 -49.80 -21.47
N ALA A 12 -65.53 -49.32 -20.69
CA ALA A 12 -64.10 -49.55 -20.97
C ALA A 12 -63.68 -51.02 -20.86
N LYS A 13 -64.45 -51.89 -20.19
CA LYS A 13 -64.20 -53.33 -20.13
C LYS A 13 -64.70 -54.09 -21.35
N GLU A 14 -65.62 -53.52 -22.13
CA GLU A 14 -66.14 -54.15 -23.36
C GLU A 14 -65.22 -53.93 -24.57
N PHE A 15 -64.32 -52.93 -24.53
CA PHE A 15 -63.34 -52.63 -25.59
C PHE A 15 -61.91 -53.13 -25.28
N GLY A 16 -61.79 -54.29 -24.63
CA GLY A 16 -60.49 -54.91 -24.37
C GLY A 16 -59.84 -55.41 -25.66
N LEU A 17 -58.72 -54.80 -26.06
CA LEU A 17 -57.92 -55.20 -27.23
C LEU A 17 -57.66 -56.71 -27.22
N SER A 18 -57.99 -57.36 -28.34
CA SER A 18 -57.81 -58.80 -28.49
C SER A 18 -56.34 -59.17 -28.36
N SER A 19 -56.06 -60.43 -28.03
CA SER A 19 -54.67 -60.93 -27.96
C SER A 19 -53.92 -60.72 -29.28
N GLU A 20 -54.64 -60.72 -30.40
CA GLU A 20 -54.09 -60.52 -31.75
C GLU A 20 -53.71 -59.06 -31.99
N GLU A 21 -54.59 -58.11 -31.67
CA GLU A 21 -54.30 -56.67 -31.76
C GLU A 21 -53.15 -56.25 -30.84
N ARG A 22 -53.08 -56.85 -29.64
CA ARG A 22 -51.99 -56.62 -28.69
C ARG A 22 -50.65 -57.14 -29.23
N ASN A 23 -50.66 -58.28 -29.92
CA ASN A 23 -49.45 -58.83 -30.53
C ASN A 23 -49.02 -58.02 -31.76
N ALA A 24 -49.97 -57.57 -32.58
CA ALA A 24 -49.71 -56.64 -33.69
C ALA A 24 -49.11 -55.31 -33.16
N GLY A 25 -49.68 -54.73 -32.11
CA GLY A 25 -49.16 -53.53 -31.46
C GLY A 25 -47.74 -53.72 -30.93
N LYS A 26 -47.44 -54.85 -30.28
CA LYS A 26 -46.09 -55.19 -29.82
C LYS A 26 -45.08 -55.35 -30.96
N ALA A 27 -45.51 -55.93 -32.10
CA ALA A 27 -44.66 -56.06 -33.28
C ALA A 27 -44.28 -54.68 -33.85
N SER A 28 -45.27 -53.79 -33.98
CA SER A 28 -45.05 -52.41 -34.42
C SER A 28 -44.15 -51.63 -33.46
N LEU A 29 -44.32 -51.80 -32.16
CA LEU A 29 -43.48 -51.13 -31.15
C LEU A 29 -42.02 -51.61 -31.21
N ARG A 30 -41.80 -52.92 -31.36
CA ARG A 30 -40.45 -53.48 -31.53
C ARG A 30 -39.78 -52.96 -32.79
N LEU A 31 -40.54 -52.82 -33.88
CA LEU A 31 -40.03 -52.25 -35.12
C LEU A 31 -39.63 -50.78 -34.92
N PHE A 32 -40.47 -49.99 -34.24
CA PHE A 32 -40.19 -48.59 -33.93
C PHE A 32 -38.94 -48.42 -33.05
N VAL A 33 -38.81 -49.21 -31.99
CA VAL A 33 -37.63 -49.17 -31.10
C VAL A 33 -36.36 -49.59 -31.83
N LYS A 34 -36.44 -50.58 -32.73
CA LYS A 34 -35.28 -51.02 -33.52
C LYS A 34 -34.83 -49.97 -34.54
N THR A 35 -35.76 -49.21 -35.11
CA THR A 35 -35.46 -48.16 -36.09
C THR A 35 -35.14 -46.80 -35.47
N HIS A 36 -35.47 -46.60 -34.18
CA HIS A 36 -35.19 -45.38 -33.43
C HIS A 36 -34.46 -45.67 -32.10
N PRO A 37 -33.23 -46.22 -32.14
CA PRO A 37 -32.44 -46.41 -30.92
C PRO A 37 -32.14 -45.06 -30.29
N LEU A 38 -32.56 -44.86 -29.03
CA LEU A 38 -32.21 -43.67 -28.28
C LEU A 38 -30.70 -43.70 -27.99
N SER A 39 -29.98 -42.73 -28.54
CA SER A 39 -28.54 -42.56 -28.32
C SER A 39 -28.24 -42.34 -26.83
N GLU A 40 -27.44 -43.21 -26.22
CA GLU A 40 -26.90 -43.06 -24.84
C GLU A 40 -25.89 -41.91 -24.75
N LYS A 41 -26.33 -40.67 -24.96
CA LYS A 41 -25.55 -39.45 -24.65
C LYS A 41 -26.15 -38.72 -23.44
N GLY A 42 -26.47 -39.47 -22.38
CA GLY A 42 -27.34 -39.00 -21.29
C GLY A 42 -26.71 -38.69 -19.92
N PHE A 43 -25.48 -39.14 -19.62
CA PHE A 43 -24.93 -39.00 -18.25
C PHE A 43 -23.70 -38.08 -18.16
N TRP A 44 -22.75 -38.21 -19.07
CA TRP A 44 -21.49 -37.45 -19.05
C TRP A 44 -21.59 -36.01 -19.60
N TYR A 45 -22.62 -35.72 -20.41
CA TYR A 45 -22.88 -34.37 -20.93
C TYR A 45 -23.56 -33.46 -19.91
N SER A 46 -24.45 -34.01 -19.08
CA SER A 46 -25.12 -33.31 -17.98
C SER A 46 -24.10 -32.90 -16.91
N PHE A 47 -23.13 -33.77 -16.60
CA PHE A 47 -22.06 -33.46 -15.65
C PHE A 47 -21.14 -32.32 -16.14
N ARG A 48 -20.81 -32.28 -17.45
CA ARG A 48 -20.00 -31.20 -18.04
C ARG A 48 -20.75 -29.87 -18.21
N LEU A 49 -22.03 -29.89 -18.56
CA LEU A 49 -22.83 -28.66 -18.74
C LEU A 49 -23.32 -28.05 -17.42
N VAL A 50 -23.49 -28.86 -16.37
CA VAL A 50 -23.84 -28.35 -15.03
C VAL A 50 -22.61 -27.82 -14.29
N MET A 51 -21.38 -28.30 -14.55
CA MET A 51 -20.15 -27.74 -13.96
C MET A 51 -19.70 -26.40 -14.57
N LEU A 52 -20.02 -26.11 -15.83
CA LEU A 52 -19.60 -24.87 -16.51
C LEU A 52 -20.41 -23.62 -16.11
N ARG A 53 -21.63 -23.79 -15.59
CA ARG A 53 -22.52 -22.67 -15.17
C ARG A 53 -22.23 -22.06 -13.79
N PRO A 54 -21.89 -22.82 -12.72
CA PRO A 54 -21.45 -22.23 -11.47
C PRO A 54 -20.01 -21.72 -11.55
N ALA A 55 -19.16 -22.27 -12.44
CA ALA A 55 -17.80 -21.77 -12.64
C ALA A 55 -17.76 -20.38 -13.28
N SER A 56 -18.61 -20.12 -14.29
CA SER A 56 -18.72 -18.79 -14.89
C SER A 56 -19.39 -17.78 -13.95
N LEU A 57 -20.43 -18.18 -13.20
CA LEU A 57 -21.04 -17.31 -12.20
C LEU A 57 -20.09 -17.04 -11.03
N SER A 58 -19.34 -18.04 -10.56
CA SER A 58 -18.31 -17.86 -9.52
C SER A 58 -17.16 -17.00 -10.03
N LEU A 59 -16.72 -17.15 -11.28
CA LEU A 59 -15.71 -16.29 -11.88
C LEU A 59 -16.21 -14.85 -12.04
N VAL A 60 -17.47 -14.66 -12.43
CA VAL A 60 -18.12 -13.34 -12.51
C VAL A 60 -18.31 -12.74 -11.12
N LEU A 61 -18.67 -13.52 -10.10
CA LEU A 61 -18.75 -13.07 -8.72
C LEU A 61 -17.36 -12.76 -8.16
N VAL A 62 -16.32 -13.54 -8.47
CA VAL A 62 -14.91 -13.24 -8.14
C VAL A 62 -14.41 -12.02 -8.91
N LEU A 63 -14.88 -11.77 -10.14
CA LEU A 63 -14.52 -10.57 -10.89
C LEU A 63 -15.28 -9.33 -10.36
N LEU A 64 -16.56 -9.46 -10.05
CA LEU A 64 -17.41 -8.35 -9.55
C LEU A 64 -17.09 -8.01 -8.10
N PHE A 65 -17.00 -9.00 -7.22
CA PHE A 65 -16.70 -8.79 -5.80
C PHE A 65 -15.19 -8.82 -5.52
N GLY A 66 -14.38 -9.57 -6.27
CA GLY A 66 -12.94 -9.65 -6.03
C GLY A 66 -12.16 -8.46 -6.62
N VAL A 67 -12.49 -7.94 -7.81
CA VAL A 67 -11.77 -6.77 -8.34
C VAL A 67 -12.07 -5.50 -7.53
N GLY A 68 -13.33 -5.30 -7.12
CA GLY A 68 -13.72 -4.14 -6.30
C GLY A 68 -13.12 -4.16 -4.90
N THR A 69 -13.16 -5.31 -4.21
CA THR A 69 -12.62 -5.43 -2.84
C THR A 69 -11.10 -5.41 -2.79
N THR A 70 -10.41 -5.96 -3.80
CA THR A 70 -8.94 -5.90 -3.88
C THR A 70 -8.45 -4.48 -4.14
N LEU A 71 -9.11 -3.70 -5.00
CA LEU A 71 -8.76 -2.29 -5.23
C LEU A 71 -9.03 -1.41 -4.01
N ALA A 72 -10.16 -1.63 -3.31
CA ALA A 72 -10.46 -0.91 -2.07
C ALA A 72 -9.47 -1.24 -0.95
N ALA A 73 -9.00 -2.50 -0.86
CA ALA A 73 -8.04 -2.93 0.13
C ALA A 73 -6.67 -2.24 -0.01
N GLU A 74 -6.28 -1.79 -1.20
CA GLU A 74 -4.95 -1.18 -1.41
C GLU A 74 -4.73 0.10 -0.60
N ASN A 75 -5.79 0.89 -0.37
CA ASN A 75 -5.73 2.14 0.39
C ASN A 75 -6.04 1.98 1.88
N THR A 76 -6.18 0.74 2.36
CA THR A 76 -6.46 0.47 3.78
C THR A 76 -5.22 0.58 4.66
N LEU A 77 -5.46 0.95 5.90
CA LEU A 77 -4.50 1.05 6.99
C LEU A 77 -4.71 -0.09 8.00
N PRO A 78 -3.69 -0.43 8.80
CA PRO A 78 -3.85 -1.30 9.96
C PRO A 78 -5.05 -0.89 10.82
N GLY A 79 -5.87 -1.86 11.21
CA GLY A 79 -7.16 -1.64 11.89
C GLY A 79 -8.37 -1.55 10.96
N ASP A 80 -8.20 -1.28 9.67
CA ASP A 80 -9.31 -1.28 8.71
C ASP A 80 -9.79 -2.70 8.37
N THR A 81 -11.08 -2.84 8.08
CA THR A 81 -11.73 -4.15 7.82
C THR A 81 -11.12 -4.92 6.66
N LEU A 82 -10.69 -4.23 5.60
CA LEU A 82 -10.11 -4.83 4.39
C LEU A 82 -8.57 -4.89 4.42
N TYR A 83 -7.92 -4.43 5.49
CA TYR A 83 -6.46 -4.51 5.61
C TYR A 83 -5.89 -5.93 5.58
N PRO A 84 -6.54 -6.96 6.18
CA PRO A 84 -6.10 -8.33 6.00
C PRO A 84 -6.08 -8.79 4.55
N VAL A 85 -6.97 -8.27 3.70
CA VAL A 85 -7.00 -8.58 2.26
C VAL A 85 -5.78 -7.97 1.57
N LYS A 86 -5.41 -6.73 1.92
CA LYS A 86 -4.19 -6.06 1.42
C LYS A 86 -2.94 -6.92 1.65
N VAL A 87 -2.70 -7.30 2.91
CA VAL A 87 -1.46 -7.97 3.32
C VAL A 87 -1.44 -9.46 2.95
N ARG A 88 -2.58 -10.16 3.03
CA ARG A 88 -2.63 -11.63 2.85
C ARG A 88 -3.00 -12.08 1.45
N VAL A 89 -3.59 -11.21 0.64
CA VAL A 89 -4.06 -11.56 -0.71
C VAL A 89 -3.37 -10.70 -1.76
N ASN A 90 -3.53 -9.37 -1.71
CA ASN A 90 -3.02 -8.49 -2.75
C ASN A 90 -1.49 -8.52 -2.83
N GLU A 91 -0.81 -8.29 -1.70
CA GLU A 91 0.65 -8.19 -1.67
C GLU A 91 1.37 -9.49 -2.09
N PRO A 92 0.95 -10.69 -1.65
CA PRO A 92 1.54 -11.95 -2.11
C PRO A 92 1.35 -12.18 -3.62
N ILE A 93 0.15 -11.91 -4.16
CA ILE A 93 -0.11 -12.06 -5.60
C ILE A 93 0.80 -11.13 -6.40
N GLN A 94 0.91 -9.86 -5.99
CA GLN A 94 1.83 -8.93 -6.63
C GLN A 94 3.29 -9.40 -6.51
N SER A 95 3.67 -10.01 -5.37
CA SER A 95 5.03 -10.50 -5.13
C SER A 95 5.42 -11.68 -6.05
N TRP A 96 4.45 -12.43 -6.58
CA TRP A 96 4.71 -13.50 -7.55
C TRP A 96 5.16 -12.97 -8.92
N LEU A 97 4.91 -11.71 -9.23
CA LEU A 97 5.29 -11.09 -10.50
C LEU A 97 6.77 -10.68 -10.56
N TYR A 98 7.48 -10.75 -9.42
CA TYR A 98 8.90 -10.39 -9.32
C TYR A 98 9.75 -11.66 -9.46
N PHE A 99 10.49 -11.78 -10.56
CA PHE A 99 11.18 -13.04 -10.91
C PHE A 99 12.64 -13.11 -10.42
N SER A 100 13.38 -12.01 -10.42
CA SER A 100 14.79 -11.97 -10.00
C SER A 100 14.95 -11.73 -8.50
N GLU A 101 16.04 -12.21 -7.89
CA GLU A 101 16.32 -11.99 -6.46
C GLU A 101 16.40 -10.52 -6.10
N GLN A 102 17.02 -9.70 -6.96
CA GLN A 102 17.02 -8.24 -6.83
C GLN A 102 15.60 -7.68 -6.78
N SER A 103 14.76 -8.03 -7.76
CA SER A 103 13.40 -7.50 -7.84
C SER A 103 12.52 -7.91 -6.65
N ARG A 104 12.75 -9.11 -6.09
CA ARG A 104 12.07 -9.57 -4.86
C ARG A 104 12.57 -8.83 -3.62
N ALA A 105 13.87 -8.59 -3.52
CA ALA A 105 14.45 -7.84 -2.41
C ALA A 105 14.01 -6.37 -2.41
N ASP A 106 13.99 -5.74 -3.59
CA ASP A 106 13.43 -4.40 -3.79
C ASP A 106 11.93 -4.37 -3.42
N ARG A 107 11.17 -5.41 -3.79
CA ARG A 107 9.75 -5.50 -3.43
C ARG A 107 9.53 -5.60 -1.92
N ASP A 108 10.30 -6.43 -1.22
CA ASP A 108 10.21 -6.54 0.24
C ASP A 108 10.61 -5.21 0.91
N ALA A 109 11.64 -4.53 0.40
CA ALA A 109 12.07 -3.21 0.88
C ALA A 109 10.99 -2.13 0.67
N LEU A 110 10.31 -2.18 -0.47
CA LEU A 110 9.18 -1.30 -0.78
C LEU A 110 8.02 -1.53 0.19
N LEU A 111 7.71 -2.79 0.50
CA LEU A 111 6.65 -3.10 1.47
C LEU A 111 7.01 -2.65 2.89
N ALA A 112 8.30 -2.73 3.29
CA ALA A 112 8.77 -2.17 4.55
C ALA A 112 8.53 -0.65 4.60
N SER A 113 8.93 0.06 3.53
CA SER A 113 8.70 1.50 3.39
C SER A 113 7.21 1.83 3.49
N ARG A 114 6.36 1.07 2.79
CA ARG A 114 4.91 1.21 2.85
C ARG A 114 4.33 1.02 4.26
N ARG A 115 4.88 0.14 5.10
CA ARG A 115 4.44 0.03 6.50
C ARG A 115 4.74 1.30 7.30
N LEU A 116 5.87 1.96 7.02
CA LEU A 116 6.20 3.23 7.66
C LEU A 116 5.27 4.35 7.17
N GLU A 117 4.91 4.37 5.87
CA GLU A 117 3.88 5.28 5.35
C GLU A 117 2.51 5.08 6.02
N GLU A 118 2.11 3.84 6.26
CA GLU A 118 0.88 3.51 6.99
C GLU A 118 0.93 4.04 8.43
N ALA A 119 2.11 3.95 9.09
CA ALA A 119 2.34 4.49 10.42
C ALA A 119 2.25 6.02 10.45
N GLU A 120 2.91 6.69 9.50
CA GLU A 120 2.86 8.14 9.31
C GLU A 120 1.42 8.60 9.13
N GLU A 121 0.66 7.91 8.28
CA GLU A 121 -0.73 8.26 8.00
C GLU A 121 -1.62 8.07 9.24
N LEU A 122 -1.52 6.90 9.91
CA LEU A 122 -2.25 6.65 11.15
C LEU A 122 -1.92 7.70 12.22
N ALA A 123 -0.67 8.11 12.33
CA ALA A 123 -0.24 9.14 13.29
C ALA A 123 -0.83 10.51 12.94
N THR A 124 -0.82 10.91 11.67
CA THR A 124 -1.43 12.20 11.25
C THR A 124 -2.96 12.22 11.37
N GLN A 125 -3.60 11.05 11.46
CA GLN A 125 -5.04 10.92 11.65
C GLN A 125 -5.43 10.70 13.12
N ASP A 126 -4.49 10.77 14.07
CA ASP A 126 -4.70 10.43 15.48
C ASP A 126 -5.29 9.00 15.69
N ARG A 127 -4.98 8.08 14.77
CA ARG A 127 -5.43 6.68 14.77
C ARG A 127 -4.32 5.68 15.12
N LEU A 128 -3.09 6.15 15.37
CA LEU A 128 -1.98 5.30 15.75
C LEU A 128 -2.04 4.97 17.25
N ASP A 129 -2.81 3.94 17.57
CA ASP A 129 -2.90 3.35 18.91
C ASP A 129 -1.92 2.18 19.10
N VAL A 130 -1.88 1.61 20.31
CA VAL A 130 -1.00 0.48 20.66
C VAL A 130 -1.23 -0.75 19.76
N THR A 131 -2.46 -1.00 19.32
CA THR A 131 -2.80 -2.19 18.54
C THR A 131 -2.36 -2.06 17.09
N THR A 132 -2.67 -0.91 16.48
CA THR A 132 -2.30 -0.56 15.11
C THR A 132 -0.79 -0.37 14.99
N ALA A 133 -0.15 0.27 15.96
CA ALA A 133 1.32 0.40 16.02
C ALA A 133 2.01 -0.96 16.07
N LYS A 134 1.57 -1.88 16.93
CA LYS A 134 2.13 -3.25 16.97
C LYS A 134 1.96 -3.99 15.65
N GLN A 135 0.82 -3.81 14.97
CA GLN A 135 0.58 -4.43 13.67
C GLN A 135 1.51 -3.85 12.59
N VAL A 136 1.70 -2.52 12.55
CA VAL A 136 2.69 -1.85 11.70
C VAL A 136 4.08 -2.41 11.96
N GLU A 137 4.52 -2.37 13.21
CA GLU A 137 5.87 -2.76 13.61
C GLU A 137 6.18 -4.23 13.26
N ALA A 138 5.23 -5.14 13.49
CA ALA A 138 5.38 -6.55 13.16
C ALA A 138 5.50 -6.77 11.64
N ASN A 139 4.64 -6.12 10.86
CA ASN A 139 4.69 -6.22 9.40
C ASN A 139 5.97 -5.58 8.85
N PHE A 140 6.36 -4.42 9.39
CA PHE A 140 7.60 -3.73 9.02
C PHE A 140 8.81 -4.63 9.29
N GLN A 141 8.92 -5.19 10.49
CA GLN A 141 10.06 -6.04 10.85
C GLN A 141 10.10 -7.30 9.98
N ALA A 142 8.96 -7.92 9.69
CA ALA A 142 8.89 -9.07 8.79
C ALA A 142 9.41 -8.74 7.38
N GLN A 143 9.10 -7.55 6.85
CA GLN A 143 9.63 -7.11 5.56
C GLN A 143 11.13 -6.83 5.62
N ILE A 144 11.61 -6.16 6.67
CA ILE A 144 13.05 -5.93 6.88
C ILE A 144 13.83 -7.24 6.93
N ASP A 145 13.34 -8.21 7.70
CA ASP A 145 14.01 -9.50 7.85
C ASP A 145 14.03 -10.27 6.51
N ARG A 146 12.94 -10.20 5.72
CA ARG A 146 12.91 -10.77 4.37
C ARG A 146 13.89 -10.09 3.43
N THR A 147 13.93 -8.75 3.40
CA THR A 147 14.88 -8.01 2.57
C THR A 147 16.31 -8.37 2.95
N GLN A 148 16.65 -8.38 4.24
CA GLN A 148 17.99 -8.74 4.72
C GLN A 148 18.36 -10.18 4.37
N ALA A 149 17.44 -11.12 4.53
CA ALA A 149 17.66 -12.51 4.15
C ALA A 149 17.87 -12.68 2.63
N ARG A 150 17.29 -11.81 1.79
CA ARG A 150 17.55 -11.79 0.35
C ARG A 150 18.88 -11.13 0.02
N ILE A 151 19.21 -10.01 0.66
CA ILE A 151 20.51 -9.37 0.49
C ILE A 151 21.63 -10.36 0.86
N ALA A 152 21.43 -11.14 1.92
CA ALA A 152 22.35 -12.18 2.35
C ALA A 152 22.59 -13.29 1.32
N LYS A 153 21.67 -13.48 0.35
CA LYS A 153 21.74 -14.53 -0.69
C LYS A 153 22.37 -14.07 -1.99
N PHE A 154 22.70 -12.78 -2.16
CA PHE A 154 23.43 -12.35 -3.34
C PHE A 154 24.79 -13.03 -3.39
N SER A 155 25.12 -13.53 -4.58
CA SER A 155 26.44 -14.09 -4.86
C SER A 155 27.45 -12.98 -5.11
N ASP A 156 28.74 -13.31 -5.14
CA ASP A 156 29.80 -12.35 -5.49
C ASP A 156 29.56 -11.70 -6.86
N SER A 157 29.01 -12.45 -7.82
CA SER A 157 28.62 -11.92 -9.13
C SER A 157 27.44 -10.94 -9.08
N ASP A 158 26.62 -10.99 -8.03
CA ASP A 158 25.47 -10.12 -7.81
C ASP A 158 25.75 -9.01 -6.79
N ALA A 159 26.98 -8.87 -6.29
CA ALA A 159 27.35 -7.90 -5.25
C ALA A 159 26.91 -6.46 -5.58
N LYS A 160 26.92 -6.08 -6.88
CA LYS A 160 26.38 -4.79 -7.33
C LYS A 160 24.88 -4.65 -7.02
N ALA A 161 24.09 -5.67 -7.35
CA ALA A 161 22.65 -5.68 -7.09
C ALA A 161 22.36 -5.69 -5.59
N GLY A 162 23.12 -6.46 -4.81
CA GLY A 162 23.03 -6.44 -3.35
C GLY A 162 23.31 -5.07 -2.76
N ALA A 163 24.39 -4.41 -3.21
CA ALA A 163 24.71 -3.05 -2.79
C ALA A 163 23.62 -2.05 -3.17
N ASP A 164 23.05 -2.16 -4.37
CA ASP A 164 21.95 -1.28 -4.82
C ASP A 164 20.70 -1.43 -3.95
N VAL A 165 20.28 -2.66 -3.63
CA VAL A 165 19.12 -2.92 -2.75
C VAL A 165 19.39 -2.38 -1.35
N ALA A 166 20.57 -2.65 -0.78
CA ALA A 166 20.94 -2.18 0.55
C ALA A 166 20.97 -0.64 0.65
N ILE A 167 21.50 0.03 -0.38
CA ILE A 167 21.48 1.50 -0.50
C ILE A 167 20.05 2.03 -0.56
N ASN A 168 19.20 1.43 -1.40
CA ASN A 168 17.81 1.88 -1.57
C ASN A 168 17.03 1.72 -0.25
N LEU A 169 17.19 0.58 0.42
CA LEU A 169 16.58 0.33 1.73
C LEU A 169 17.08 1.34 2.78
N GLU A 170 18.39 1.52 2.90
CA GLU A 170 19.00 2.48 3.83
C GLU A 170 18.47 3.91 3.60
N THR A 171 18.37 4.32 2.32
CA THR A 171 17.88 5.64 1.94
C THR A 171 16.42 5.83 2.32
N SER A 172 15.56 4.86 1.98
CA SER A 172 14.13 4.90 2.33
C SER A 172 13.92 5.00 3.85
N LEU A 173 14.63 4.15 4.62
CA LEU A 173 14.51 4.16 6.08
C LEU A 173 14.94 5.49 6.71
N ARG A 174 15.99 6.13 6.19
CA ARG A 174 16.43 7.46 6.67
C ARG A 174 15.39 8.54 6.39
N VAL A 175 14.68 8.45 5.27
CA VAL A 175 13.61 9.41 4.94
C VAL A 175 12.46 9.22 5.93
N HIS A 176 12.00 7.99 6.11
CA HIS A 176 10.93 7.69 7.06
C HIS A 176 11.30 8.02 8.51
N ASP A 177 12.54 7.80 8.95
CA ASP A 177 13.04 8.25 10.26
C ASP A 177 12.81 9.75 10.46
N ARG A 178 13.10 10.58 9.45
CA ARG A 178 12.88 12.03 9.54
C ARG A 178 11.41 12.43 9.56
N ILE A 179 10.59 11.77 8.75
CA ILE A 179 9.16 12.06 8.70
C ILE A 179 8.52 11.70 10.04
N LEU A 180 8.79 10.50 10.54
CA LEU A 180 8.31 10.03 11.84
C LEU A 180 8.82 10.93 12.98
N LEU A 181 10.08 11.40 12.95
CA LEU A 181 10.59 12.37 13.92
C LEU A 181 9.84 13.71 13.90
N ASN A 182 9.50 14.21 12.71
CA ASN A 182 8.73 15.43 12.55
C ASN A 182 7.32 15.24 13.14
N ILE A 183 6.64 14.14 12.79
CA ILE A 183 5.32 13.81 13.32
C ILE A 183 5.37 13.68 14.85
N ALA A 184 6.33 12.94 15.41
CA ALA A 184 6.51 12.77 16.86
C ALA A 184 6.72 14.09 17.61
N SER A 185 7.34 15.09 16.96
CA SER A 185 7.55 16.42 17.54
C SER A 185 6.24 17.20 17.71
N SER A 186 5.22 16.89 16.90
CA SER A 186 3.88 17.47 16.96
C SER A 186 2.84 16.58 17.67
N SER A 187 3.11 15.29 17.84
CA SER A 187 2.23 14.33 18.50
C SER A 187 2.34 14.39 20.04
N GLN A 188 1.30 13.90 20.73
CA GLN A 188 1.26 13.80 22.19
C GLN A 188 0.75 12.43 22.64
N GLY A 189 0.94 12.10 23.92
CA GLY A 189 0.39 10.90 24.55
C GLY A 189 0.85 9.59 23.90
N ASP A 190 -0.08 8.65 23.76
CA ASP A 190 0.20 7.29 23.27
C ASP A 190 0.78 7.28 21.86
N ALA A 191 0.28 8.12 20.95
CA ALA A 191 0.77 8.19 19.57
C ALA A 191 2.26 8.54 19.52
N LYS A 192 2.71 9.50 20.34
CA LYS A 192 4.12 9.87 20.43
C LYS A 192 4.98 8.69 20.90
N LEU A 193 4.55 7.99 21.95
CA LEU A 193 5.25 6.81 22.48
C LEU A 193 5.36 5.69 21.43
N GLN A 194 4.29 5.46 20.65
CA GLN A 194 4.32 4.46 19.58
C GLN A 194 5.27 4.85 18.45
N ILE A 195 5.32 6.13 18.06
CA ILE A 195 6.25 6.62 17.03
C ILE A 195 7.71 6.48 17.51
N GLU A 196 8.01 6.80 18.77
CA GLU A 196 9.35 6.65 19.34
C GLU A 196 9.82 5.18 19.34
N SER A 197 8.95 4.24 19.69
CA SER A 197 9.22 2.79 19.57
C SER A 197 9.52 2.37 18.12
N LEU A 198 8.71 2.84 17.16
CA LEU A 198 8.91 2.55 15.74
C LEU A 198 10.23 3.15 15.23
N LEU A 199 10.57 4.38 15.64
CA LEU A 199 11.82 5.06 15.28
C LEU A 199 13.05 4.24 15.69
N ASP A 200 13.05 3.64 16.87
CA ASP A 200 14.16 2.79 17.31
C ASP A 200 14.36 1.58 16.40
N LYS A 201 13.25 0.96 15.95
CA LYS A 201 13.29 -0.16 14.99
C LYS A 201 13.75 0.28 13.61
N VAL A 202 13.32 1.45 13.14
CA VAL A 202 13.76 2.04 11.87
C VAL A 202 15.25 2.34 11.91
N ARG A 203 15.76 2.92 12.99
CA ARG A 203 17.19 3.22 13.18
C ARG A 203 18.04 1.96 13.27
N ALA A 204 17.58 0.95 14.01
CA ALA A 204 18.25 -0.35 14.05
C ALA A 204 18.32 -1.00 12.67
N SER A 205 17.23 -0.91 11.89
CA SER A 205 17.16 -1.44 10.53
C SER A 205 18.01 -0.63 9.55
N THR A 206 18.11 0.69 9.73
CA THR A 206 19.01 1.56 8.96
C THR A 206 20.47 1.18 9.19
N LYS A 207 20.88 0.95 10.44
CA LYS A 207 22.23 0.49 10.78
C LYS A 207 22.54 -0.86 10.16
N ARG A 208 21.58 -1.80 10.14
CA ARG A 208 21.72 -3.10 9.48
C ARG A 208 21.86 -2.94 7.96
N ALA A 209 21.00 -2.16 7.31
CA ALA A 209 21.09 -1.88 5.88
C ALA A 209 22.44 -1.23 5.50
N ALA A 210 22.96 -0.31 6.32
CA ALA A 210 24.28 0.28 6.13
C ALA A 210 25.42 -0.75 6.24
N LYS A 211 25.29 -1.73 7.14
CA LYS A 211 26.24 -2.84 7.27
C LYS A 211 26.19 -3.75 6.06
N ASP A 212 25.00 -4.10 5.59
CA ASP A 212 24.82 -4.91 4.38
C ASP A 212 25.40 -4.19 3.16
N ARG A 213 25.13 -2.90 3.00
CA ARG A 213 25.74 -2.06 1.95
C ARG A 213 27.27 -2.13 2.00
N ASN A 214 27.87 -1.94 3.17
CA ASN A 214 29.33 -1.98 3.32
C ASN A 214 29.91 -3.36 2.97
N ARG A 215 29.19 -4.44 3.28
CA ARG A 215 29.58 -5.82 2.91
C ARG A 215 29.57 -5.98 1.40
N GLU A 216 28.46 -5.66 0.75
CA GLU A 216 28.30 -5.81 -0.70
C GLU A 216 29.26 -4.90 -1.48
N GLU A 217 29.46 -3.65 -1.04
CA GLU A 217 30.49 -2.77 -1.60
C GLU A 217 31.90 -3.32 -1.39
N GLY A 218 32.16 -4.02 -0.29
CA GLY A 218 33.41 -4.75 -0.04
C GLY A 218 33.65 -5.84 -1.08
N GLU A 219 32.63 -6.64 -1.38
CA GLU A 219 32.71 -7.69 -2.41
C GLU A 219 32.94 -7.11 -3.81
N VAL A 220 32.30 -5.98 -4.15
CA VAL A 220 32.58 -5.28 -5.41
C VAL A 220 34.06 -4.89 -5.53
N LYS A 221 34.71 -4.50 -4.42
CA LYS A 221 36.14 -4.11 -4.44
C LYS A 221 37.08 -5.28 -4.71
N ILE A 222 36.66 -6.50 -4.40
CA ILE A 222 37.46 -7.72 -4.54
C ILE A 222 37.38 -8.27 -5.98
N GLN A 223 36.35 -7.86 -6.75
CA GLN A 223 36.24 -8.25 -8.14
C GLN A 223 37.38 -7.65 -9.01
N ASN A 224 37.58 -8.23 -10.19
CA ASN A 224 38.66 -7.80 -11.08
C ASN A 224 38.47 -6.36 -11.60
N LYS A 225 39.57 -5.69 -11.93
CA LYS A 225 39.56 -4.27 -12.32
C LYS A 225 38.57 -3.94 -13.46
N PRO A 226 38.47 -4.73 -14.55
CA PRO A 226 37.49 -4.48 -15.60
C PRO A 226 36.03 -4.53 -15.11
N SER A 227 35.65 -5.46 -14.23
CA SER A 227 34.27 -5.54 -13.74
C SER A 227 33.92 -4.38 -12.81
N VAL A 228 34.86 -3.96 -11.96
CA VAL A 228 34.67 -2.80 -11.07
C VAL A 228 34.57 -1.50 -11.87
N GLN A 229 35.36 -1.37 -12.93
CA GLN A 229 35.27 -0.25 -13.87
C GLN A 229 33.88 -0.17 -14.49
N LEU A 230 33.41 -1.27 -15.09
CA LEU A 230 32.09 -1.36 -15.71
C LEU A 230 30.97 -1.06 -14.70
N ALA A 231 31.12 -1.51 -13.45
CA ALA A 231 30.17 -1.23 -12.37
C ALA A 231 30.09 0.26 -12.04
N ALA A 232 31.24 0.94 -11.91
CA ALA A 232 31.31 2.37 -11.66
C ALA A 232 30.78 3.19 -12.85
N GLU A 233 31.20 2.85 -14.07
CA GLU A 233 30.76 3.51 -15.31
C GLU A 233 29.26 3.34 -15.54
N GLY A 234 28.69 2.17 -15.24
CA GLY A 234 27.25 1.95 -15.33
C GLY A 234 26.44 2.68 -14.24
N ARG A 235 27.04 2.95 -13.08
CA ARG A 235 26.36 3.63 -11.96
C ARG A 235 26.39 5.16 -12.09
N MET A 236 27.42 5.71 -12.73
CA MET A 236 27.52 7.15 -13.00
C MET A 236 26.27 7.72 -13.71
N PRO A 237 25.82 7.23 -14.88
CA PRO A 237 24.66 7.81 -15.57
C PRO A 237 23.39 7.65 -14.74
N ALA A 238 23.25 6.57 -13.96
CA ALA A 238 22.11 6.42 -13.05
C ALA A 238 22.11 7.50 -11.95
N ALA A 239 23.26 7.82 -11.36
CA ALA A 239 23.39 8.90 -10.39
C ALA A 239 23.08 10.26 -11.02
N GLN A 240 23.64 10.55 -12.21
CA GLN A 240 23.38 11.78 -12.95
C GLN A 240 21.89 11.97 -13.25
N ASN A 241 21.23 10.92 -13.73
CA ASN A 241 19.81 10.97 -14.07
C ASN A 241 18.94 11.32 -12.86
N VAL A 242 19.21 10.72 -11.69
CA VAL A 242 18.46 11.04 -10.46
C VAL A 242 18.75 12.47 -9.99
N ILE A 243 20.01 12.92 -10.04
CA ILE A 243 20.37 14.30 -9.69
C ILE A 243 19.60 15.29 -10.56
N SER A 244 19.61 15.08 -11.88
CA SER A 244 18.88 15.94 -12.82
C SER A 244 17.36 15.86 -12.67
N GLU A 245 16.80 14.68 -12.34
CA GLU A 245 15.39 14.54 -12.02
C GLU A 245 15.02 15.38 -10.79
N VAL A 246 15.84 15.31 -9.73
CA VAL A 246 15.62 16.04 -8.48
C VAL A 246 15.78 17.54 -8.65
N GLU A 247 16.77 17.99 -9.42
CA GLU A 247 16.95 19.39 -9.82
C GLU A 247 15.68 19.96 -10.44
N ASN A 248 15.14 19.25 -11.45
CA ASN A 248 13.90 19.63 -12.11
C ASN A 248 12.71 19.63 -11.16
N LEU A 249 12.60 18.59 -10.33
CA LEU A 249 11.49 18.42 -9.39
C LEU A 249 11.47 19.52 -8.32
N ILE A 250 12.64 19.91 -7.78
CA ILE A 250 12.78 21.06 -6.89
C ILE A 250 12.39 22.35 -7.64
N GLY A 251 12.87 22.54 -8.87
CA GLY A 251 12.52 23.71 -9.68
C GLY A 251 11.02 23.89 -9.85
N VAL A 252 10.30 22.80 -10.16
CA VAL A 252 8.84 22.81 -10.40
C VAL A 252 8.04 22.93 -9.10
N LYS A 253 8.42 22.22 -8.04
CA LYS A 253 7.60 22.11 -6.81
C LYS A 253 8.02 23.06 -5.67
N SER A 254 9.12 23.80 -5.81
CA SER A 254 9.67 24.67 -4.74
C SER A 254 8.66 25.65 -4.14
N SER A 255 7.74 26.17 -4.96
CA SER A 255 6.68 27.11 -4.56
C SER A 255 5.54 26.45 -3.77
N GLN A 256 5.35 25.14 -3.92
CA GLN A 256 4.26 24.38 -3.30
C GLN A 256 4.66 23.75 -1.96
N LEU A 257 5.94 23.44 -1.76
CA LEU A 257 6.42 22.59 -0.64
C LEU A 257 6.78 23.35 0.64
N GLY A 258 6.73 24.68 0.60
CA GLY A 258 7.19 25.55 1.69
C GLY A 258 8.72 25.65 1.79
N VAL A 259 9.19 26.75 2.41
CA VAL A 259 10.63 27.12 2.44
C VAL A 259 11.48 26.05 3.13
N ALA A 260 11.00 25.45 4.21
CA ALA A 260 11.75 24.46 4.99
C ALA A 260 12.00 23.16 4.19
N ALA A 261 10.98 22.61 3.53
CA ALA A 261 11.13 21.38 2.75
C ALA A 261 12.02 21.60 1.52
N THR A 262 11.84 22.73 0.83
CA THR A 262 12.69 23.11 -0.30
C THR A 262 14.15 23.26 0.11
N THR A 263 14.43 23.87 1.27
CA THR A 263 15.80 24.03 1.79
C THR A 263 16.45 22.68 2.12
N GLN A 264 15.71 21.78 2.76
CA GLN A 264 16.21 20.44 3.09
C GLN A 264 16.51 19.62 1.82
N ALA A 265 15.60 19.62 0.85
CA ALA A 265 15.80 18.90 -0.39
C ALA A 265 16.97 19.47 -1.19
N LYS A 266 17.13 20.79 -1.25
CA LYS A 266 18.28 21.43 -1.89
C LYS A 266 19.60 21.07 -1.23
N THR A 267 19.65 21.06 0.10
CA THR A 267 20.86 20.64 0.84
C THR A 267 21.27 19.22 0.49
N ARG A 268 20.29 18.31 0.35
CA ARG A 268 20.55 16.92 -0.06
C ARG A 268 21.03 16.83 -1.51
N LEU A 269 20.43 17.59 -2.40
CA LEU A 269 20.86 17.66 -3.79
C LEU A 269 22.31 18.19 -3.90
N ASP A 270 22.67 19.23 -3.14
CA ASP A 270 24.02 19.79 -3.13
C ASP A 270 25.06 18.74 -2.67
N ILE A 271 24.75 17.99 -1.60
CA ILE A 271 25.60 16.87 -1.13
C ILE A 271 25.72 15.77 -2.21
N ALA A 272 24.62 15.44 -2.89
CA ALA A 272 24.63 14.45 -3.98
C ALA A 272 25.56 14.89 -5.13
N THR A 273 25.53 16.17 -5.50
CA THR A 273 26.39 16.76 -6.53
C THR A 273 27.87 16.72 -6.14
N VAL A 274 28.19 16.94 -4.85
CA VAL A 274 29.57 16.78 -4.33
C VAL A 274 30.04 15.34 -4.50
N PHE A 275 29.26 14.36 -4.02
CA PHE A 275 29.61 12.93 -4.20
C PHE A 275 29.77 12.55 -5.68
N PHE A 276 28.92 13.08 -6.55
CA PHE A 276 29.00 12.81 -7.98
C PHE A 276 30.29 13.37 -8.59
N SER A 277 30.66 14.60 -8.24
CA SER A 277 31.92 15.22 -8.68
C SER A 277 33.14 14.44 -8.18
N ASP A 278 33.17 14.05 -6.90
CA ASP A 278 34.25 13.25 -6.34
C ASP A 278 34.34 11.88 -7.02
N GLY A 279 33.19 11.25 -7.31
CA GLY A 279 33.13 9.99 -8.06
C GLY A 279 33.74 10.11 -9.46
N GLN A 280 33.47 11.20 -10.18
CA GLN A 280 34.09 11.48 -11.47
C GLN A 280 35.61 11.63 -11.37
N ALA A 281 36.09 12.31 -10.33
CA ALA A 281 37.52 12.46 -10.08
C ALA A 281 38.18 11.08 -9.84
N LYS A 282 37.57 10.23 -9.00
CA LYS A 282 38.07 8.87 -8.73
C LYS A 282 38.03 7.96 -9.95
N LEU A 283 37.01 8.09 -10.80
CA LEU A 283 36.94 7.33 -12.05
C LEU A 283 38.10 7.70 -12.99
N LYS A 284 38.40 9.00 -13.14
CA LYS A 284 39.51 9.50 -13.97
C LYS A 284 40.88 9.01 -13.50
N THR A 285 41.08 8.85 -12.18
CA THR A 285 42.34 8.36 -11.60
C THR A 285 42.44 6.82 -11.54
N GLY A 286 41.46 6.09 -12.10
CA GLY A 286 41.46 4.62 -12.07
C GLY A 286 41.05 4.01 -10.72
N ALA A 287 40.57 4.81 -9.77
CA ALA A 287 40.11 4.37 -8.45
C ALA A 287 38.63 3.93 -8.53
N TYR A 288 38.37 2.89 -9.32
CA TYR A 288 37.01 2.48 -9.71
C TYR A 288 36.12 2.04 -8.54
N ALA A 289 36.70 1.38 -7.55
CA ALA A 289 36.03 0.99 -6.31
C ALA A 289 35.48 2.21 -5.54
N GLU A 290 36.31 3.25 -5.39
CA GLU A 290 35.91 4.50 -4.72
C GLU A 290 34.87 5.25 -5.56
N ALA A 291 35.05 5.31 -6.88
CA ALA A 291 34.08 5.89 -7.79
C ALA A 291 32.70 5.20 -7.69
N PHE A 292 32.68 3.86 -7.62
CA PHE A 292 31.46 3.07 -7.47
C PHE A 292 30.70 3.40 -6.17
N THR A 293 31.41 3.52 -5.04
CA THR A 293 30.83 3.94 -3.76
C THR A 293 30.29 5.37 -3.85
N LEU A 294 31.08 6.31 -4.39
CA LEU A 294 30.71 7.73 -4.49
C LEU A 294 29.50 7.96 -5.40
N PHE A 295 29.41 7.29 -6.55
CA PHE A 295 28.20 7.34 -7.39
C PHE A 295 26.99 6.71 -6.70
N GLY A 296 27.20 5.69 -5.87
CA GLY A 296 26.15 5.09 -5.05
C GLY A 296 25.61 6.10 -4.02
N GLN A 297 26.51 6.79 -3.31
CA GLN A 297 26.17 7.82 -2.34
C GLN A 297 25.50 9.04 -2.99
N ALA A 298 25.96 9.46 -4.17
CA ALA A 298 25.34 10.52 -4.95
C ALA A 298 23.89 10.16 -5.30
N ARG A 299 23.66 8.98 -5.89
CA ARG A 299 22.32 8.48 -6.22
C ARG A 299 21.43 8.41 -4.98
N ALA A 300 21.93 7.81 -3.90
CA ALA A 300 21.20 7.65 -2.64
C ALA A 300 20.77 9.01 -2.05
N THR A 301 21.67 9.97 -2.00
CA THR A 301 21.40 11.29 -1.42
C THR A 301 20.43 12.09 -2.29
N ALA A 302 20.51 11.98 -3.62
CA ALA A 302 19.53 12.58 -4.51
C ALA A 302 18.14 11.92 -4.35
N GLN A 303 18.07 10.59 -4.26
CA GLN A 303 16.81 9.89 -3.97
C GLN A 303 16.21 10.31 -2.63
N GLU A 304 17.04 10.54 -1.61
CA GLU A 304 16.60 11.07 -0.32
C GLU A 304 15.90 12.42 -0.49
N ALA A 305 16.46 13.33 -1.29
CA ALA A 305 15.85 14.61 -1.61
C ALA A 305 14.49 14.44 -2.31
N LYS A 306 14.41 13.53 -3.30
CA LYS A 306 13.17 13.21 -4.01
C LYS A 306 12.07 12.74 -3.06
N LEU A 307 12.38 11.74 -2.23
CA LEU A 307 11.42 11.12 -1.32
C LEU A 307 10.93 12.10 -0.24
N LEU A 308 11.80 12.99 0.25
CA LEU A 308 11.39 14.07 1.17
C LEU A 308 10.34 15.00 0.55
N ILE A 309 10.51 15.33 -0.73
CA ILE A 309 9.55 16.17 -1.46
C ILE A 309 8.23 15.44 -1.69
N GLU A 310 8.29 14.17 -2.12
CA GLU A 310 7.10 13.36 -2.37
C GLU A 310 6.29 13.14 -1.08
N ALA A 311 6.97 12.86 0.03
CA ALA A 311 6.35 12.72 1.34
C ALA A 311 5.61 14.00 1.77
N LYS A 312 6.24 15.18 1.58
CA LYS A 312 5.61 16.46 1.91
C LYS A 312 4.30 16.67 1.14
N GLY A 313 4.32 16.46 -0.17
CA GLY A 313 3.12 16.59 -1.00
C GLY A 313 2.03 15.57 -0.65
N ARG A 314 2.40 14.34 -0.25
CA ARG A 314 1.45 13.32 0.21
C ARG A 314 0.76 13.74 1.50
N LEU A 315 1.53 14.21 2.49
CA LEU A 315 1.00 14.59 3.79
C LEU A 315 0.08 15.82 3.69
N GLU A 316 0.46 16.83 2.90
CA GLU A 316 -0.36 18.03 2.68
C GLU A 316 -1.71 17.72 2.02
N LYS A 317 -1.70 16.93 0.95
CA LYS A 317 -2.93 16.55 0.23
C LYS A 317 -3.93 15.82 1.12
N LYS A 318 -3.46 14.99 2.06
CA LYS A 318 -4.33 14.23 2.97
C LYS A 318 -4.92 15.08 4.08
N THR A 319 -4.19 16.08 4.59
CA THR A 319 -4.73 17.04 5.56
C THR A 319 -5.87 17.88 4.97
N GLU A 320 -5.80 18.25 3.69
CA GLU A 320 -6.88 18.96 2.99
C GLU A 320 -8.17 18.14 2.87
N THR A 321 -8.07 16.83 2.60
CA THR A 321 -9.24 15.94 2.46
C THR A 321 -10.00 15.66 3.76
N VAL A 322 -9.30 15.68 4.91
CA VAL A 322 -9.93 15.51 6.23
C VAL A 322 -10.69 16.78 6.64
N THR A 323 -10.22 17.96 6.23
CA THR A 323 -10.86 19.24 6.59
C THR A 323 -12.18 19.48 5.84
N THR A 324 -12.37 18.87 4.66
CA THR A 324 -13.58 19.05 3.84
C THR A 324 -14.71 18.04 4.14
N THR A 325 -14.49 17.07 5.03
CA THR A 325 -15.47 16.02 5.39
C THR A 325 -15.99 16.13 6.82
N ALA A 326 -15.84 17.29 7.47
CA ALA A 326 -16.63 17.60 8.67
C ALA A 326 -18.13 17.56 8.30
N PRO A 327 -18.96 16.75 8.98
CA PRO A 327 -20.38 16.68 8.65
C PRO A 327 -20.99 18.06 8.87
N ALA A 328 -21.64 18.58 7.83
CA ALA A 328 -22.47 19.76 7.93
C ALA A 328 -23.44 19.55 9.10
N SER A 329 -23.19 20.26 10.20
CA SER A 329 -24.14 20.39 11.28
C SER A 329 -25.46 20.81 10.66
N SER A 330 -26.48 19.98 10.84
CA SER A 330 -27.83 20.23 10.37
C SER A 330 -28.25 21.67 10.72
N PRO A 331 -28.88 22.41 9.81
CA PRO A 331 -29.39 23.73 10.15
C PRO A 331 -30.44 23.54 11.25
N VAL A 332 -30.17 24.11 12.42
CA VAL A 332 -31.18 24.30 13.46
C VAL A 332 -32.27 25.17 12.83
N VAL A 333 -33.39 24.56 12.50
CA VAL A 333 -34.62 25.27 12.13
C VAL A 333 -35.17 25.87 13.42
N THR A 334 -34.75 27.09 13.75
CA THR A 334 -35.46 27.92 14.72
C THR A 334 -36.74 28.41 14.06
N ASN A 335 -37.85 27.80 14.45
CA ASN A 335 -39.20 28.19 14.02
C ASN A 335 -39.52 29.57 14.59
N ALA A 336 -39.48 30.60 13.74
CA ALA A 336 -39.93 31.94 14.07
C ALA A 336 -41.43 32.04 13.75
N ASN A 337 -42.26 32.15 14.79
CA ASN A 337 -43.61 32.68 14.61
C ASN A 337 -44.00 33.58 15.80
N GLY A 338 -44.12 34.87 15.47
CA GLY A 338 -45.13 35.83 15.94
C GLY A 338 -45.44 35.97 17.43
N GLY A 339 -45.10 37.13 17.98
CA GLY A 339 -45.65 37.59 19.27
C GLY A 339 -45.16 38.98 19.66
N GLU A 340 -45.64 40.01 18.96
CA GLU A 340 -45.57 41.41 19.40
C GLU A 340 -46.10 41.56 20.82
N ARG A 341 -45.32 42.15 21.73
CA ARG A 341 -45.82 43.02 22.81
C ARG A 341 -44.74 44.03 23.19
N GLU A 342 -45.05 45.30 22.91
CA GLU A 342 -44.45 46.47 23.55
C GLU A 342 -44.62 46.38 25.08
N ASN A 343 -43.58 46.73 25.83
CA ASN A 343 -43.77 47.55 27.03
C ASN A 343 -42.47 48.26 27.41
N ASN A 344 -42.59 49.58 27.59
CA ASN A 344 -41.60 50.50 28.13
C ASN A 344 -41.19 50.13 29.55
N GLY A 345 -39.93 50.42 29.89
CA GLY A 345 -39.40 50.26 31.24
C GLY A 345 -38.00 50.84 31.35
N GLU A 346 -37.96 52.15 31.49
CA GLU A 346 -36.82 53.00 31.81
C GLU A 346 -36.14 52.64 33.16
N VAL A 347 -34.96 53.25 33.38
CA VAL A 347 -34.22 53.45 34.65
C VAL A 347 -32.87 52.71 34.77
N ASP A 348 -31.86 53.40 34.24
CA ASP A 348 -30.76 54.03 34.98
C ASP A 348 -29.79 53.21 35.88
N ASN A 349 -28.51 53.47 35.60
CA ASN A 349 -27.44 53.85 36.54
C ASN A 349 -26.33 52.85 36.97
N LYS A 350 -25.11 53.37 36.77
CA LYS A 350 -23.88 53.27 37.59
C LYS A 350 -22.94 52.05 37.47
N SER A 351 -21.86 52.29 36.71
CA SER A 351 -20.51 52.62 37.23
C SER A 351 -19.86 51.69 38.28
N GLY A 352 -18.67 51.19 37.95
CA GLY A 352 -17.61 50.99 38.95
C GLY A 352 -16.58 49.89 38.69
N ARG A 353 -15.38 50.31 38.27
CA ARG A 353 -14.01 49.93 38.78
C ARG A 353 -13.80 48.48 39.26
N GLY A 354 -12.83 47.70 38.77
CA GLY A 354 -11.38 47.98 38.75
C GLY A 354 -10.63 46.94 39.60
N PHE A 355 -9.29 46.86 39.43
CA PHE A 355 -8.28 46.02 40.15
C PHE A 355 -8.12 44.56 39.68
N MET A 356 -6.95 43.91 39.63
CA MET A 356 -5.49 44.22 39.49
C MET A 356 -4.83 42.83 39.34
N ARG A 357 -4.02 42.59 38.30
CA ARG A 357 -2.56 42.34 38.37
C ARG A 357 -2.05 41.47 39.53
N ASN A 358 -1.52 40.29 39.20
CA ASN A 358 -0.45 39.64 39.96
C ASN A 358 0.76 39.38 39.06
N ASN A 359 1.87 40.03 39.40
CA ASN A 359 3.22 39.81 38.88
C ASN A 359 3.87 38.65 39.64
N LEU A 360 4.60 37.77 38.94
CA LEU A 360 5.65 36.98 39.56
C LEU A 360 6.97 37.27 38.84
N LYS A 361 7.85 38.00 39.52
CA LYS A 361 9.27 38.16 39.19
C LYS A 361 10.00 36.88 39.62
N ILE A 362 10.92 36.40 38.80
CA ILE A 362 12.04 35.56 39.24
C ILE A 362 13.30 36.30 38.82
N ASP A 363 14.13 36.61 39.83
CA ASP A 363 15.40 37.30 39.75
C ASP A 363 16.56 36.30 39.63
N LEU A 364 17.66 36.80 39.09
CA LEU A 364 18.85 36.09 38.62
C LEU A 364 19.91 35.90 39.71
N GLY A 365 20.68 34.81 39.56
CA GLY A 365 22.13 34.79 39.75
C GLY A 365 22.65 33.99 40.95
N PRO A 366 23.98 33.75 41.01
CA PRO A 366 25.02 33.99 40.01
C PRO A 366 25.31 32.81 39.07
#